data_AF-A0A133ZDL7-F1
#
_entry.id   AF-A0A133ZDL7-F1
#
_cell.length_a   1.000
_cell.length_b   1.000
_cell.length_c   1.000
_cell.angle_alpha   90.00
_cell.angle_beta   90.00
_cell.angle_gamma   90.00
#
_symmetry.space_group_name_H-M   'P 1'
#
loop_
_entity.id
_entity.type
_entity.pdbx_description
1 polymer ?
#
loop_
_entity_poly.entity_id
_entity_poly.type
_entity_poly.pdbx_seq_one_letter_code
_entity_poly.pdbx_strand_id
1 'polypeptide(L)'
;MATVIYKCKNCGGPVKYSATLGKFNCEYCDTVYTEDEVKSLERLSERDEVVVSGNGNYVEYHCPSCGANIVTDETTVATTCYYCNNPIVLTGKLESSQMPTKVIPFKVDKKKALESFDTWMKKKKFVPKSFYNDKKEIGEINGVYFPYWLYNTRVFVDLDREGSRTFTRSEGDYRVTYRKDFRIIRKGDVIVKNLPKLALAKSNKVLVESVYPFDFNTAVKFDASYLSGFVAEKKDIEKEELMSSIEDDVYKYSTRVVDKSMTGEKVRIVNNDFRVQRGRFEYAMLPVWAISYNDKDSDKQYFFSVNGQTGKLVGKLPLDMAKLCLTALFTILPIFAIITALLYFTDNMKSNLFIYTLIGCIAAYIIYIFKVTSDYNMTSSAVINRGVNQIDFNNNYAEKIEYCKDIDLGTRVIGRERIQSNK
;
A
#
# COMPACT_ATOMS: atom_id res chain seq x y z
N MET A 1 -4.94 24.04 -26.71
CA MET A 1 -5.16 22.84 -25.85
C MET A 1 -6.64 22.52 -25.85
N ALA A 2 -7.05 21.24 -25.72
CA ALA A 2 -8.47 20.88 -25.71
C ALA A 2 -8.94 20.56 -24.28
N THR A 3 -10.04 21.18 -23.86
CA THR A 3 -10.83 20.75 -22.72
C THR A 3 -11.99 19.91 -23.25
N VAL A 4 -12.21 18.70 -22.74
CA VAL A 4 -13.32 17.84 -23.21
C VAL A 4 -14.37 17.69 -22.12
N ILE A 5 -15.60 18.08 -22.43
CA ILE A 5 -16.80 17.84 -21.60
C ILE A 5 -17.82 17.05 -22.43
N TYR A 6 -18.32 15.93 -21.88
CA TYR A 6 -19.36 15.11 -22.50
C TYR A 6 -20.75 15.65 -22.16
N LYS A 7 -21.58 15.95 -23.19
CA LYS A 7 -22.94 16.48 -23.03
C LYS A 7 -23.99 15.39 -23.02
N CYS A 8 -24.92 15.48 -22.08
CA CYS A 8 -26.11 14.63 -22.01
C CYS A 8 -27.03 14.94 -23.20
N LYS A 9 -27.42 13.91 -23.97
CA LYS A 9 -28.37 14.03 -25.09
C LYS A 9 -29.76 14.52 -24.65
N ASN A 10 -30.15 14.24 -23.41
CA ASN A 10 -31.49 14.55 -22.89
C ASN A 10 -31.63 16.00 -22.38
N CYS A 11 -30.67 16.49 -21.58
CA CYS A 11 -30.78 17.80 -20.94
C CYS A 11 -29.61 18.75 -21.22
N GLY A 12 -28.60 18.34 -21.99
CA GLY A 12 -27.40 19.13 -22.26
C GLY A 12 -26.41 19.25 -21.09
N GLY A 13 -26.76 18.73 -19.90
CA GLY A 13 -25.88 18.74 -18.72
C GLY A 13 -24.65 17.84 -18.89
N PRO A 14 -23.60 18.03 -18.05
CA PRO A 14 -22.41 17.18 -18.06
C PRO A 14 -22.73 15.72 -17.71
N VAL A 15 -21.97 14.81 -18.31
CA VAL A 15 -22.00 13.38 -18.01
C VAL A 15 -20.72 12.98 -17.27
N LYS A 16 -20.86 12.34 -16.11
CA LYS A 16 -19.77 11.92 -15.21
C LYS A 16 -19.76 10.39 -15.06
N TYR A 17 -18.60 9.83 -14.73
CA TYR A 17 -18.52 8.40 -14.37
C TYR A 17 -19.01 8.18 -12.93
N SER A 18 -19.94 7.24 -12.75
CA SER A 18 -20.48 6.85 -11.45
C SER A 18 -19.91 5.53 -10.99
N ALA A 19 -19.12 5.59 -9.91
CA ALA A 19 -18.58 4.40 -9.24
C ALA A 19 -19.69 3.45 -8.73
N THR A 20 -20.83 4.02 -8.30
CA THR A 20 -21.97 3.26 -7.78
C THR A 20 -22.66 2.43 -8.86
N LEU A 21 -22.83 3.01 -10.05
CA LEU A 21 -23.52 2.34 -11.17
C LEU A 21 -22.57 1.54 -12.05
N GLY A 22 -21.25 1.80 -11.97
CA GLY A 22 -20.27 1.29 -12.93
C GLY A 22 -20.54 1.77 -14.37
N LYS A 23 -21.24 2.90 -14.50
CA LYS A 23 -21.72 3.50 -15.74
C LYS A 23 -21.57 5.01 -15.66
N PHE A 24 -21.91 5.69 -16.74
CA PHE A 24 -21.90 7.14 -16.78
C PHE A 24 -23.30 7.68 -16.53
N ASN A 25 -23.46 8.75 -15.75
CA ASN A 25 -24.77 9.36 -15.54
C ASN A 25 -24.70 10.89 -15.61
N CYS A 26 -25.84 11.48 -15.97
CA CYS A 26 -26.06 12.91 -15.83
C CYS A 26 -26.71 13.20 -14.48
N GLU A 27 -26.11 14.07 -13.67
CA GLU A 27 -26.63 14.42 -12.32
C GLU A 27 -27.89 15.30 -12.35
N TYR A 28 -28.25 15.84 -13.52
CA TYR A 28 -29.40 16.76 -13.66
C TYR A 28 -30.70 16.06 -14.06
N CYS A 29 -30.62 14.99 -14.84
CA CYS A 29 -31.79 14.29 -15.37
C CYS A 29 -31.71 12.77 -15.18
N ASP A 30 -30.72 12.29 -14.43
CA ASP A 30 -30.47 10.89 -14.08
C ASP A 30 -30.39 9.91 -15.26
N THR A 31 -30.19 10.43 -16.48
CA THR A 31 -29.98 9.58 -17.67
C THR A 31 -28.65 8.85 -17.54
N VAL A 32 -28.70 7.53 -17.73
CA VAL A 32 -27.54 6.63 -17.62
C VAL A 32 -27.06 6.24 -19.01
N TYR A 33 -25.75 6.26 -19.20
CA TYR A 33 -25.06 5.91 -20.44
C TYR A 33 -24.05 4.79 -20.19
N THR A 34 -23.91 3.91 -21.18
CA THR A 34 -22.79 2.97 -21.31
C THR A 34 -21.55 3.67 -21.85
N GLU A 35 -20.40 3.00 -21.76
CA GLU A 35 -19.12 3.54 -22.27
C GLU A 35 -19.19 3.89 -23.77
N ASP A 36 -19.77 3.01 -24.58
CA ASP A 36 -19.89 3.22 -26.03
C ASP A 36 -20.86 4.36 -26.35
N GLU A 37 -21.94 4.49 -25.58
CA GLU A 37 -22.87 5.61 -25.72
C GLU A 37 -22.20 6.95 -25.37
N VAL A 38 -21.39 7.01 -24.31
CA VAL A 38 -20.66 8.24 -23.93
C VAL A 38 -19.67 8.66 -25.00
N LYS A 39 -18.96 7.71 -25.62
CA LYS A 39 -18.03 8.00 -26.72
C LYS A 39 -18.71 8.66 -27.91
N SER A 40 -19.99 8.35 -28.13
CA SER A 40 -20.85 8.91 -29.18
C SER A 40 -21.54 10.23 -28.81
N LEU A 41 -21.38 10.72 -27.57
CA LEU A 41 -21.96 12.00 -27.16
C LEU A 41 -21.22 13.16 -27.79
N GLU A 42 -21.94 14.26 -27.99
CA GLU A 42 -21.34 15.52 -28.37
C GLU A 42 -20.34 15.98 -27.30
N ARG A 43 -19.16 16.40 -27.76
CA ARG A 43 -18.09 16.92 -26.93
C ARG A 43 -18.07 18.43 -27.07
N LEU A 44 -18.14 19.15 -25.96
CA LEU A 44 -17.63 20.51 -25.94
C LEU A 44 -16.11 20.43 -25.95
N SER A 45 -15.51 20.97 -26.99
CA SER A 45 -14.07 21.18 -27.08
C SER A 45 -13.78 22.62 -27.47
N GLU A 46 -13.21 23.39 -26.56
CA GLU A 46 -12.57 24.67 -26.90
C GLU A 46 -11.08 24.43 -27.15
N ARG A 47 -10.56 25.05 -28.20
CA ARG A 47 -9.13 25.09 -28.51
C ARG A 47 -8.59 26.41 -27.97
N ASP A 48 -8.18 26.45 -26.72
CA ASP A 48 -7.59 27.67 -26.16
C ASP A 48 -6.07 27.68 -26.29
N GLU A 49 -5.54 28.86 -26.61
CA GLU A 49 -4.13 29.23 -26.42
C GLU A 49 -3.86 29.35 -24.92
N VAL A 50 -2.96 28.51 -24.40
CA VAL A 50 -2.57 28.59 -22.99
C VAL A 50 -1.55 29.70 -22.82
N VAL A 51 -1.90 30.71 -22.03
CA VAL A 51 -0.95 31.72 -21.57
C VAL A 51 -0.14 31.11 -20.44
N VAL A 52 1.07 30.63 -20.76
CA VAL A 52 2.04 30.25 -19.72
C VAL A 52 2.59 31.54 -19.13
N SER A 53 2.04 31.97 -18.00
CA SER A 53 2.55 33.14 -17.29
C SER A 53 3.87 32.78 -16.63
N GLY A 54 4.97 33.31 -17.17
CA GLY A 54 6.32 33.07 -16.65
C GLY A 54 6.50 33.69 -15.28
N ASN A 55 6.25 32.89 -14.23
CA ASN A 55 6.87 32.91 -12.89
C ASN A 55 6.07 32.04 -11.90
N GLY A 56 6.02 30.72 -12.13
CA GLY A 56 5.47 29.74 -11.18
C GLY A 56 4.85 28.53 -11.85
N ASN A 57 4.94 27.35 -11.22
CA ASN A 57 4.55 26.00 -11.71
C ASN A 57 3.04 25.78 -12.00
N TYR A 58 2.29 26.84 -12.32
CA TYR A 58 0.84 26.83 -12.44
C TYR A 58 0.41 27.09 -13.88
N VAL A 59 -0.64 26.39 -14.30
CA VAL A 59 -1.25 26.54 -15.63
C VAL A 59 -2.71 26.91 -15.49
N GLU A 60 -3.08 27.97 -16.19
CA GLU A 60 -4.42 28.52 -16.25
C GLU A 60 -5.18 27.91 -17.43
N TYR A 61 -6.43 27.50 -17.18
CA TYR A 61 -7.33 26.93 -18.19
C TYR A 61 -8.69 27.61 -18.13
N HIS A 62 -9.31 27.86 -19.28
CA HIS A 62 -10.68 28.35 -19.34
C HIS A 62 -11.68 27.19 -19.28
N CYS A 63 -12.75 27.36 -18.49
CA CYS A 63 -13.86 26.43 -18.45
C CYS A 63 -14.80 26.68 -19.64
N PRO A 64 -15.00 25.72 -20.57
CA PRO A 64 -15.82 25.93 -21.77
C PRO A 64 -17.34 25.97 -21.47
N SER A 65 -17.72 25.82 -20.19
CA SER A 65 -19.12 25.87 -19.79
C SER A 65 -19.50 27.15 -19.05
N CYS A 66 -18.59 27.79 -18.32
CA CYS A 66 -18.89 29.00 -17.56
C CYS A 66 -17.91 30.16 -17.79
N GLY A 67 -16.85 29.94 -18.58
CA GLY A 67 -15.83 30.95 -18.88
C GLY A 67 -14.85 31.23 -17.74
N ALA A 68 -14.92 30.51 -16.62
CA ALA A 68 -14.02 30.74 -15.49
C ALA A 68 -12.60 30.24 -15.76
N ASN A 69 -11.61 30.98 -15.23
CA ASN A 69 -10.21 30.58 -15.26
C ASN A 69 -9.91 29.66 -14.09
N ILE A 70 -9.34 28.50 -14.39
CA ILE A 70 -8.98 27.45 -13.44
C ILE A 70 -7.47 27.34 -13.45
N VAL A 71 -6.86 27.66 -12.32
CA VAL A 71 -5.43 27.51 -12.12
C VAL A 71 -5.17 26.11 -11.54
N THR A 72 -4.32 25.34 -12.20
CA THR A 72 -3.94 23.99 -11.75
C THR A 72 -2.44 23.78 -11.85
N ASP A 73 -1.94 22.78 -11.13
CA ASP A 73 -0.55 22.34 -11.28
C ASP A 73 -0.31 21.83 -12.70
N GLU A 74 0.94 21.93 -13.17
CA GLU A 74 1.34 21.34 -14.44
C GLU A 74 1.01 19.85 -14.58
N THR A 75 0.95 19.12 -13.46
CA THR A 75 0.68 17.68 -13.40
C THR A 75 -0.79 17.31 -13.53
N THR A 76 -1.73 18.27 -13.46
CA THR A 76 -3.16 17.95 -13.52
C THR A 76 -3.63 17.70 -14.96
N VAL A 77 -4.29 16.57 -15.20
CA VAL A 77 -4.85 16.12 -16.49
C VAL A 77 -6.36 16.17 -16.51
N ALA A 78 -7.01 15.99 -15.38
CA ALA A 78 -8.46 16.16 -15.24
C ALA A 78 -8.74 16.85 -13.91
N THR A 79 -9.74 17.73 -13.89
CA THR A 79 -10.17 18.44 -12.70
C THR A 79 -11.66 18.79 -12.81
N THR A 80 -12.21 19.42 -11.77
CA THR A 80 -13.57 19.95 -11.79
C THR A 80 -13.52 21.47 -11.65
N CYS A 81 -14.31 22.19 -12.44
CA CYS A 81 -14.43 23.64 -12.30
C CYS A 81 -15.09 23.99 -10.96
N TYR A 82 -14.44 24.80 -10.14
CA TYR A 82 -14.98 25.24 -8.85
C TYR A 82 -16.30 26.04 -8.97
N TYR A 83 -16.48 26.78 -10.07
CA TYR A 83 -17.63 27.66 -10.24
C TYR A 83 -18.89 26.95 -10.73
N CYS A 84 -18.75 26.01 -11.67
CA CYS A 84 -19.91 25.32 -12.26
C CYS A 84 -19.94 23.82 -11.99
N ASN A 85 -18.96 23.27 -11.26
CA ASN A 85 -18.83 21.85 -10.94
C ASN A 85 -18.81 20.90 -12.15
N ASN A 86 -18.46 21.43 -13.32
CA ASN A 86 -18.29 20.63 -14.52
C ASN A 86 -16.92 19.95 -14.54
N PRO A 87 -16.87 18.65 -14.90
CA PRO A 87 -15.62 17.93 -15.04
C PRO A 87 -14.94 18.39 -16.33
N ILE A 88 -13.65 18.67 -16.24
CA ILE A 88 -12.82 19.14 -17.34
C ILE A 88 -11.64 18.20 -17.50
N VAL A 89 -11.54 17.59 -18.67
CA VAL A 89 -10.36 16.79 -19.06
C VAL A 89 -9.44 17.64 -19.93
N LEU A 90 -8.25 17.93 -19.42
CA LEU A 90 -7.19 18.73 -20.02
C LEU A 90 -6.41 17.86 -21.02
N THR A 91 -6.95 17.70 -22.23
CA THR A 91 -6.45 16.77 -23.26
C THR A 91 -5.28 17.34 -24.08
N GLY A 92 -4.80 18.55 -23.77
CA GLY A 92 -3.77 19.25 -24.56
C GLY A 92 -2.31 19.06 -24.14
N LYS A 93 -2.02 18.30 -23.07
CA LYS A 93 -0.65 18.15 -22.51
C LYS A 93 -0.03 16.76 -22.62
N LEU A 94 -0.80 15.74 -23.01
CA LEU A 94 -0.26 14.38 -23.10
C LEU A 94 0.08 14.08 -24.54
N GLU A 95 1.38 13.99 -24.84
CA GLU A 95 1.82 13.31 -26.06
C GLU A 95 1.25 11.89 -26.07
N SER A 96 1.00 11.32 -27.25
CA SER A 96 0.50 9.94 -27.37
C SER A 96 1.40 8.90 -26.67
N SER A 97 2.68 9.22 -26.46
CA SER A 97 3.66 8.44 -25.68
C SER A 97 3.44 8.49 -24.15
N GLN A 98 2.72 9.50 -23.66
CA GLN A 98 2.45 9.76 -22.24
C GLN A 98 1.03 9.37 -21.81
N MET A 99 0.21 8.85 -22.73
CA MET A 99 -1.14 8.40 -22.41
C MET A 99 -1.12 7.06 -21.66
N PRO A 100 -1.96 6.90 -20.62
CA PRO A 100 -2.14 5.60 -19.96
C PRO A 100 -2.63 4.55 -20.93
N THR A 101 -2.19 3.31 -20.70
CA THR A 101 -2.67 2.14 -21.45
C THR A 101 -3.85 1.47 -20.76
N LYS A 102 -3.93 1.59 -19.43
CA LYS A 102 -4.95 0.96 -18.58
C LYS A 102 -5.50 1.93 -17.55
N VAL A 103 -6.73 1.67 -17.10
CA VAL A 103 -7.34 2.33 -15.95
C VAL A 103 -8.08 1.29 -15.12
N ILE A 104 -8.02 1.41 -13.79
CA ILE A 104 -8.94 0.70 -12.90
C ILE A 104 -10.09 1.67 -12.59
N PRO A 105 -11.33 1.41 -13.02
CA PRO A 105 -12.43 2.31 -12.71
C PRO A 105 -12.72 2.36 -11.20
N PHE A 106 -13.17 3.51 -10.70
CA PHE A 106 -13.71 3.59 -9.34
C PHE A 106 -14.89 2.61 -9.18
N LYS A 107 -14.88 1.86 -8.07
CA LYS A 107 -16.01 1.01 -7.63
C LYS A 107 -16.61 1.46 -6.31
N VAL A 108 -15.79 2.11 -5.47
CA VAL A 108 -16.21 2.70 -4.20
C VAL A 108 -16.57 4.15 -4.46
N ASP A 109 -17.81 4.51 -4.16
CA ASP A 109 -18.30 5.87 -4.28
C ASP A 109 -17.88 6.73 -3.08
N LYS A 110 -18.07 8.05 -3.24
CA LYS A 110 -17.68 9.06 -2.24
C LYS A 110 -18.31 8.79 -0.87
N LYS A 111 -19.57 8.33 -0.81
CA LYS A 111 -20.27 8.06 0.45
C LYS A 111 -19.67 6.85 1.17
N LYS A 112 -19.48 5.72 0.49
CA LYS A 112 -18.84 4.53 1.09
C LYS A 112 -17.39 4.78 1.51
N ALA A 113 -16.66 5.63 0.78
CA ALA A 113 -15.31 6.02 1.17
C ALA A 113 -15.31 6.79 2.51
N LEU A 114 -16.25 7.71 2.71
CA LEU A 114 -16.44 8.42 3.98
C LEU A 114 -16.89 7.50 5.12
N GLU A 115 -17.79 6.55 4.85
CA GLU A 115 -18.21 5.54 5.84
C GLU A 115 -17.05 4.64 6.27
N SER A 116 -16.21 4.24 5.31
CA SER A 116 -14.99 3.47 5.57
C SER A 116 -14.00 4.27 6.41
N PHE A 117 -13.89 5.57 6.16
CA PHE A 117 -13.12 6.50 6.97
C PHE A 117 -13.63 6.57 8.42
N ASP A 118 -14.93 6.79 8.61
CA ASP A 118 -15.54 6.86 9.93
C ASP A 118 -15.37 5.55 10.71
N THR A 119 -15.60 4.42 10.05
CA THR A 119 -15.45 3.08 10.64
C THR A 119 -14.01 2.80 11.06
N TRP A 120 -13.04 3.21 10.25
CA TRP A 120 -11.62 3.05 10.58
C TRP A 120 -11.22 3.94 11.76
N MET A 121 -11.64 5.20 11.77
CA MET A 121 -11.39 6.14 12.86
C MET A 121 -11.93 5.62 14.19
N LYS A 122 -13.15 5.06 14.21
CA LYS A 122 -13.75 4.46 15.43
C LYS A 122 -12.92 3.33 16.04
N LYS A 123 -12.12 2.61 15.25
CA LYS A 123 -11.25 1.53 15.75
C LYS A 123 -9.97 2.06 16.40
N LYS A 124 -9.57 3.30 16.14
CA LYS A 124 -8.31 3.87 16.58
C LYS A 124 -8.47 4.57 17.93
N LYS A 125 -8.20 3.82 19.02
CA LYS A 125 -8.42 4.23 20.41
C LYS A 125 -7.50 5.34 20.93
N PHE A 126 -6.37 5.60 20.28
CA PHE A 126 -5.33 6.53 20.75
C PHE A 126 -5.31 7.86 20.01
N VAL A 127 -6.34 8.13 19.22
CA VAL A 127 -6.51 9.42 18.56
C VAL A 127 -7.00 10.45 19.60
N PRO A 128 -6.44 11.67 19.64
CA PRO A 128 -6.95 12.77 20.46
C PRO A 128 -8.44 13.03 20.22
N LYS A 129 -9.16 13.42 21.27
CA LYS A 129 -10.61 13.68 21.17
C LYS A 129 -10.91 14.92 20.31
N SER A 130 -10.06 15.94 20.33
CA SER A 130 -10.20 17.13 19.47
C SER A 130 -10.19 16.73 18.00
N PHE A 131 -9.17 15.98 17.58
CA PHE A 131 -9.07 15.42 16.23
C PHE A 131 -10.30 14.60 15.79
N TYR A 132 -10.95 13.88 16.71
CA TYR A 132 -12.13 13.06 16.39
C TYR A 132 -13.45 13.84 16.39
N ASN A 133 -13.55 14.94 17.11
CA ASN A 133 -14.79 15.70 17.26
C ASN A 133 -14.98 16.74 16.14
N ASP A 134 -13.90 17.19 15.51
CA ASP A 134 -13.92 18.16 14.42
C ASP A 134 -14.22 17.52 13.06
N LYS A 135 -15.01 16.43 13.03
CA LYS A 135 -15.43 15.74 11.80
C LYS A 135 -16.13 16.64 10.78
N LYS A 136 -16.75 17.74 11.25
CA LYS A 136 -17.35 18.75 10.39
C LYS A 136 -16.32 19.47 9.50
N GLU A 137 -15.03 19.36 9.83
CA GLU A 137 -13.90 19.96 9.13
C GLU A 137 -13.06 18.96 8.35
N ILE A 138 -13.51 17.69 8.24
CA ILE A 138 -12.97 16.78 7.23
C ILE A 138 -13.17 17.47 5.89
N GLY A 139 -12.07 17.90 5.28
CA GLY A 139 -12.09 18.62 4.01
C GLY A 139 -12.77 17.82 2.91
N GLU A 140 -12.90 18.45 1.74
CA GLU A 140 -13.47 17.77 0.58
C GLU A 140 -12.67 16.49 0.26
N ILE A 141 -13.36 15.35 0.34
CA ILE A 141 -12.86 14.10 -0.22
C ILE A 141 -12.88 14.20 -1.74
N ASN A 142 -11.69 14.05 -2.33
CA ASN A 142 -11.46 14.20 -3.75
C ASN A 142 -11.06 12.85 -4.35
N GLY A 143 -11.75 12.44 -5.42
CA GLY A 143 -11.41 11.24 -6.15
C GLY A 143 -10.32 11.58 -7.16
N VAL A 144 -9.16 10.95 -7.01
CA VAL A 144 -7.96 11.22 -7.79
C VAL A 144 -7.50 9.93 -8.47
N TYR A 145 -7.24 10.00 -9.77
CA TYR A 145 -6.49 8.98 -10.48
C TYR A 145 -5.00 9.30 -10.42
N PHE A 146 -4.24 8.37 -9.85
CA PHE A 146 -2.79 8.49 -9.76
C PHE A 146 -2.10 7.65 -10.83
N PRO A 147 -0.97 8.13 -11.38
CA PRO A 147 -0.22 7.45 -12.41
C PRO A 147 0.69 6.37 -11.82
N TYR A 148 0.60 5.14 -12.32
CA TYR A 148 1.46 4.03 -11.89
C TYR A 148 2.13 3.33 -13.07
N TRP A 149 3.41 3.02 -12.89
CA TRP A 149 4.10 2.03 -13.70
C TRP A 149 3.81 0.63 -13.18
N LEU A 150 3.33 -0.24 -14.06
CA LEU A 150 3.14 -1.65 -13.80
C LEU A 150 4.28 -2.42 -14.44
N TYR A 151 5.12 -3.03 -13.62
CA TYR A 151 6.23 -3.84 -14.07
C TYR A 151 5.86 -5.32 -14.07
N ASN A 152 6.09 -5.97 -15.20
CA ASN A 152 5.89 -7.40 -15.38
C ASN A 152 7.23 -8.05 -15.72
N THR A 153 7.67 -9.01 -14.93
CA THR A 153 8.91 -9.75 -15.21
C THR A 153 8.81 -11.20 -14.77
N ARG A 154 9.80 -11.98 -15.20
CA ARG A 154 10.04 -13.36 -14.79
C ARG A 154 11.43 -13.43 -14.16
N VAL A 155 11.51 -14.13 -13.03
CA VAL A 155 12.75 -14.35 -12.28
C VAL A 155 13.05 -15.84 -12.31
N PHE A 156 14.20 -16.20 -12.86
CA PHE A 156 14.71 -17.56 -12.77
C PHE A 156 15.35 -17.77 -11.40
N VAL A 157 14.89 -18.78 -10.70
CA VAL A 157 15.46 -19.25 -9.44
C VAL A 157 16.37 -20.43 -9.74
N ASP A 158 17.63 -20.35 -9.30
CA ASP A 158 18.57 -21.46 -9.29
C ASP A 158 19.32 -21.47 -7.96
N LEU A 159 18.62 -21.95 -6.94
CA LEU A 159 19.16 -22.14 -5.61
C LEU A 159 19.61 -23.58 -5.46
N ASP A 160 20.89 -23.77 -5.16
CA ASP A 160 21.47 -25.05 -4.79
C ASP A 160 22.51 -24.81 -3.69
N ARG A 161 22.17 -25.17 -2.46
CA ARG A 161 22.97 -24.81 -1.30
C ARG A 161 22.92 -25.83 -0.19
N GLU A 162 24.08 -26.08 0.40
CA GLU A 162 24.22 -26.87 1.62
C GLU A 162 24.11 -25.97 2.86
N GLY A 163 23.50 -26.51 3.90
CA GLY A 163 23.33 -25.87 5.20
C GLY A 163 23.60 -26.88 6.33
N SER A 164 23.77 -26.36 7.53
CA SER A 164 23.95 -27.18 8.72
C SER A 164 23.22 -26.59 9.91
N ARG A 165 22.61 -27.44 10.73
CA ARG A 165 21.95 -27.07 11.97
C ARG A 165 22.49 -27.89 13.13
N THR A 166 22.81 -27.21 14.22
CA THR A 166 23.17 -27.85 15.49
C THR A 166 21.96 -27.88 16.41
N PHE A 167 21.68 -29.04 17.01
CA PHE A 167 20.65 -29.19 18.03
C PHE A 167 21.13 -30.16 19.11
N THR A 168 20.53 -30.08 20.28
CA THR A 168 20.95 -30.88 21.44
C THR A 168 19.77 -31.72 21.94
N ARG A 169 20.02 -32.97 22.29
CA ARG A 169 19.04 -33.91 22.83
C ARG A 169 19.56 -34.52 24.13
N SER A 170 18.67 -34.73 25.10
CA SER A 170 18.99 -35.49 26.31
C SER A 170 18.84 -36.99 26.03
N GLU A 171 19.89 -37.76 26.32
CA GLU A 171 19.96 -39.20 26.15
C GLU A 171 20.51 -39.83 27.45
N GLY A 172 19.60 -40.27 28.31
CA GLY A 172 19.93 -40.70 29.67
C GLY A 172 20.59 -39.58 30.47
N ASP A 173 21.74 -39.87 31.06
CA ASP A 173 22.53 -38.90 31.85
C ASP A 173 23.38 -37.95 30.99
N TYR A 174 23.22 -37.97 29.66
CA TYR A 174 24.05 -37.18 28.75
C TYR A 174 23.23 -36.19 27.95
N ARG A 175 23.80 -35.00 27.77
CA ARG A 175 23.40 -34.00 26.81
C ARG A 175 24.24 -34.19 25.55
N VAL A 176 23.63 -34.68 24.48
CA VAL A 176 24.31 -34.98 23.21
C VAL A 176 24.00 -33.89 22.19
N THR A 177 25.04 -33.29 21.63
CA THR A 177 24.95 -32.25 20.60
C THR A 177 25.15 -32.89 19.23
N TYR A 178 24.13 -32.76 18.39
CA TYR A 178 24.06 -33.25 17.03
C TYR A 178 24.27 -32.11 16.04
N ARG A 179 24.99 -32.38 14.96
CA ARG A 179 25.06 -31.55 13.76
C ARG A 179 24.37 -32.30 12.62
N LYS A 180 23.31 -31.69 12.08
CA LYS A 180 22.62 -32.15 10.88
C LYS A 180 23.08 -31.32 9.69
N ASP A 181 23.61 -31.97 8.67
CA ASP A 181 24.00 -31.33 7.40
C ASP A 181 22.91 -31.66 6.35
N PHE A 182 22.54 -30.70 5.51
CA PHE A 182 21.45 -30.82 4.54
C PHE A 182 21.72 -30.00 3.27
N ARG A 183 21.06 -30.31 2.16
CA ARG A 183 21.14 -29.58 0.89
C ARG A 183 19.74 -29.23 0.40
N ILE A 184 19.52 -27.95 0.09
CA ILE A 184 18.25 -27.42 -0.40
C ILE A 184 18.45 -27.01 -1.86
N ILE A 185 17.60 -27.56 -2.73
CA ILE A 185 17.57 -27.22 -4.15
C ILE A 185 16.20 -26.64 -4.50
N ARG A 186 16.18 -25.44 -5.08
CA ARG A 186 14.99 -24.79 -5.63
C ARG A 186 15.31 -24.29 -7.03
N LYS A 187 14.61 -24.81 -8.03
CA LYS A 187 14.73 -24.35 -9.42
C LYS A 187 13.36 -24.10 -10.01
N GLY A 188 13.22 -23.02 -10.77
CA GLY A 188 11.99 -22.69 -11.48
C GLY A 188 11.80 -21.19 -11.70
N ASP A 189 10.64 -20.84 -12.21
CA ASP A 189 10.31 -19.47 -12.59
C ASP A 189 9.37 -18.83 -11.57
N VAL A 190 9.75 -17.67 -11.05
CA VAL A 190 8.86 -16.81 -10.27
C VAL A 190 8.36 -15.70 -11.20
N ILE A 191 7.05 -15.63 -11.40
CA ILE A 191 6.42 -14.62 -12.25
C ILE A 191 6.00 -13.44 -11.37
N VAL A 192 6.47 -12.24 -11.67
CA VAL A 192 6.04 -11.00 -11.01
C VAL A 192 5.08 -10.28 -11.95
N LYS A 193 3.78 -10.26 -11.61
CA LYS A 193 2.75 -9.57 -12.41
C LYS A 193 2.31 -8.27 -11.77
N ASN A 194 2.20 -7.24 -12.62
CA ASN A 194 1.65 -5.93 -12.28
C ASN A 194 2.23 -5.36 -10.98
N LEU A 195 3.56 -5.42 -10.80
CA LEU A 195 4.22 -4.74 -9.68
C LEU A 195 4.01 -3.23 -9.87
N PRO A 196 3.24 -2.56 -8.99
CA PRO A 196 2.91 -1.16 -9.20
C PRO A 196 3.91 -0.24 -8.49
N LYS A 197 4.36 0.80 -9.20
CA LYS A 197 5.18 1.89 -8.67
C LYS A 197 4.56 3.22 -9.03
N LEU A 198 4.43 4.12 -8.05
CA LEU A 198 3.88 5.44 -8.30
C LEU A 198 4.85 6.22 -9.21
N ALA A 199 4.32 6.75 -10.30
CA ALA A 199 5.05 7.57 -11.26
C ALA A 199 4.93 9.07 -10.92
N LEU A 200 4.92 9.40 -9.63
CA LEU A 200 4.74 10.75 -9.10
C LEU A 200 5.81 11.07 -8.04
N ALA A 201 6.54 12.17 -8.19
CA ALA A 201 7.63 12.66 -7.33
C ALA A 201 7.14 13.52 -6.16
N LYS A 202 5.82 13.75 -6.02
CA LYS A 202 5.23 14.54 -4.94
C LYS A 202 5.44 13.90 -3.55
N SER A 203 5.55 14.76 -2.54
CA SER A 203 5.89 14.46 -1.13
C SER A 203 4.97 13.44 -0.41
N ASN A 204 3.79 13.15 -0.96
CA ASN A 204 2.82 12.22 -0.39
C ASN A 204 2.89 10.78 -0.94
N LYS A 205 4.00 10.42 -1.61
CA LYS A 205 4.24 9.07 -2.21
C LYS A 205 3.86 7.90 -1.29
N VAL A 206 4.24 7.95 -0.01
CA VAL A 206 3.96 6.86 0.95
C VAL A 206 2.47 6.61 1.14
N LEU A 207 1.63 7.64 1.09
CA LEU A 207 0.18 7.51 1.33
C LEU A 207 -0.53 6.92 0.11
N VAL A 208 -0.13 7.35 -1.07
CA VAL A 208 -0.68 6.90 -2.34
C VAL A 208 -0.18 5.48 -2.67
N GLU A 209 1.09 5.15 -2.43
CA GLU A 209 1.61 3.78 -2.53
C GLU A 209 1.10 2.85 -1.42
N SER A 210 0.38 3.37 -0.44
CA SER A 210 -0.08 2.60 0.70
C SER A 210 -1.47 1.99 0.53
N VAL A 211 -2.27 2.44 -0.44
CA VAL A 211 -3.68 2.01 -0.57
C VAL A 211 -3.88 0.58 -1.09
N TYR A 212 -2.82 -0.20 -1.30
CA TYR A 212 -2.90 -1.60 -1.71
C TYR A 212 -3.75 -2.49 -0.76
N PRO A 213 -4.45 -3.52 -1.28
CA PRO A 213 -4.31 -4.08 -2.62
C PRO A 213 -5.31 -3.55 -3.68
N PHE A 214 -4.86 -3.48 -4.94
CA PHE A 214 -5.70 -3.33 -6.13
C PHE A 214 -5.79 -4.66 -6.89
N ASP A 215 -6.96 -4.96 -7.43
CA ASP A 215 -7.18 -6.07 -8.34
C ASP A 215 -7.05 -5.61 -9.80
N PHE A 216 -5.88 -5.89 -10.37
CA PHE A 216 -5.52 -5.57 -11.75
C PHE A 216 -6.25 -6.41 -12.80
N ASN A 217 -6.94 -7.50 -12.42
CA ASN A 217 -7.76 -8.26 -13.38
C ASN A 217 -8.99 -7.46 -13.84
N THR A 218 -9.37 -6.43 -13.08
CA THR A 218 -10.48 -5.53 -13.43
C THR A 218 -10.01 -4.26 -14.14
N ALA A 219 -8.71 -4.17 -14.46
CA ALA A 219 -8.18 -3.07 -15.25
C ALA A 219 -8.70 -3.17 -16.69
N VAL A 220 -9.24 -2.05 -17.19
CA VAL A 220 -9.74 -1.93 -18.56
C VAL A 220 -8.75 -1.10 -19.39
N LYS A 221 -8.88 -1.18 -20.72
CA LYS A 221 -8.13 -0.29 -21.62
C LYS A 221 -8.47 1.16 -21.28
N PHE A 222 -7.46 2.01 -21.24
CA PHE A 222 -7.66 3.42 -20.89
C PHE A 222 -8.58 4.12 -21.89
N ASP A 223 -9.55 4.83 -21.35
CA ASP A 223 -10.38 5.80 -22.06
C ASP A 223 -10.55 7.05 -21.19
N ALA A 224 -10.48 8.23 -21.81
CA ALA A 224 -10.52 9.50 -21.09
C ALA A 224 -11.87 9.75 -20.39
N SER A 225 -12.96 9.11 -20.85
CA SER A 225 -14.29 9.20 -20.22
C SER A 225 -14.26 8.81 -18.74
N TYR A 226 -13.45 7.82 -18.34
CA TYR A 226 -13.32 7.39 -16.94
C TYR A 226 -12.74 8.46 -16.00
N LEU A 227 -12.05 9.47 -16.55
CA LEU A 227 -11.56 10.61 -15.78
C LEU A 227 -12.65 11.67 -15.55
N SER A 228 -13.78 11.59 -16.26
CA SER A 228 -14.88 12.54 -16.10
C SER A 228 -15.49 12.45 -14.70
N GLY A 229 -15.38 13.54 -13.94
CA GLY A 229 -15.84 13.64 -12.56
C GLY A 229 -14.75 13.38 -11.52
N PHE A 230 -13.51 13.12 -11.95
CA PHE A 230 -12.37 12.84 -11.09
C PHE A 230 -11.19 13.74 -11.42
N VAL A 231 -10.33 13.97 -10.43
CA VAL A 231 -9.03 14.58 -10.66
C VAL A 231 -8.09 13.53 -11.23
N ALA A 232 -7.18 13.89 -12.12
CA ALA A 232 -6.18 12.97 -12.64
C ALA A 232 -4.81 13.63 -12.65
N GLU A 233 -3.80 12.93 -12.15
CA GLU A 233 -2.41 13.39 -12.14
C GLU A 233 -1.64 12.74 -13.30
N LYS A 234 -0.75 13.50 -13.94
CA LYS A 234 0.19 13.05 -14.97
C LYS A 234 1.42 12.46 -14.30
N LYS A 235 2.08 11.53 -14.98
CA LYS A 235 3.39 11.02 -14.52
C LYS A 235 4.47 12.09 -14.60
N ASP A 236 5.37 12.13 -13.62
CA ASP A 236 6.57 12.97 -13.60
C ASP A 236 7.87 12.15 -13.53
N ILE A 237 7.80 10.90 -13.04
CA ILE A 237 8.93 9.98 -12.94
C ILE A 237 8.93 9.01 -14.11
N GLU A 238 10.06 8.94 -14.80
CA GLU A 238 10.30 7.93 -15.84
C GLU A 238 10.70 6.57 -15.26
N LYS A 239 10.51 5.52 -16.05
CA LYS A 239 10.67 4.12 -15.63
C LYS A 239 12.09 3.81 -15.15
N GLU A 240 13.11 4.46 -15.72
CA GLU A 240 14.53 4.24 -15.40
C GLU A 240 14.86 4.58 -13.94
N GLU A 241 14.26 5.65 -13.40
CA GLU A 241 14.49 6.09 -12.01
C GLU A 241 13.93 5.10 -10.98
N LEU A 242 12.92 4.32 -11.38
CA LEU A 242 12.26 3.36 -10.50
C LEU A 242 12.92 1.98 -10.52
N MET A 243 13.84 1.72 -11.44
CA MET A 243 14.45 0.39 -11.65
C MET A 243 15.07 -0.18 -10.39
N SER A 244 15.85 0.62 -9.65
CA SER A 244 16.50 0.18 -8.41
C SER A 244 15.48 -0.27 -7.35
N SER A 245 14.39 0.50 -7.18
CA SER A 245 13.32 0.15 -6.26
C SER A 245 12.48 -1.05 -6.71
N ILE A 246 12.34 -1.22 -8.02
CA ILE A 246 11.66 -2.38 -8.62
C ILE A 246 12.47 -3.65 -8.40
N GLU A 247 13.78 -3.61 -8.64
CA GLU A 247 14.68 -4.76 -8.45
C GLU A 247 14.69 -5.23 -6.98
N ASP A 248 14.71 -4.30 -6.03
CA ASP A 248 14.63 -4.61 -4.60
C ASP A 248 13.29 -5.29 -4.24
N ASP A 249 12.16 -4.80 -4.74
CA ASP A 249 10.85 -5.43 -4.49
C ASP A 249 10.73 -6.80 -5.17
N VAL A 250 11.23 -6.95 -6.40
CA VAL A 250 11.28 -8.22 -7.12
C VAL A 250 12.14 -9.22 -6.37
N TYR A 251 13.28 -8.80 -5.82
CA TYR A 251 14.16 -9.65 -5.03
C TYR A 251 13.53 -10.06 -3.71
N LYS A 252 12.94 -9.11 -2.96
CA LYS A 252 12.22 -9.40 -1.70
C LYS A 252 11.06 -10.36 -1.92
N TYR A 253 10.32 -10.17 -3.00
CA TYR A 253 9.23 -11.05 -3.40
C TYR A 253 9.75 -12.45 -3.71
N SER A 254 10.72 -12.58 -4.62
CA SER A 254 11.28 -13.86 -5.03
C SER A 254 11.90 -14.61 -3.85
N THR A 255 12.60 -13.90 -2.96
CA THR A 255 13.14 -14.44 -1.71
C THR A 255 12.03 -14.98 -0.81
N ARG A 256 10.91 -14.26 -0.67
CA ARG A 256 9.75 -14.70 0.12
C ARG A 256 9.12 -15.96 -0.47
N VAL A 257 8.98 -16.05 -1.79
CA VAL A 257 8.42 -17.23 -2.47
C VAL A 257 9.32 -18.45 -2.24
N VAL A 258 10.64 -18.28 -2.41
CA VAL A 258 11.62 -19.35 -2.17
C VAL A 258 11.66 -19.74 -0.68
N ASP A 259 11.66 -18.79 0.26
CA ASP A 259 11.63 -19.07 1.70
C ASP A 259 10.37 -19.83 2.13
N LYS A 260 9.19 -19.46 1.60
CA LYS A 260 7.93 -20.16 1.85
C LYS A 260 7.92 -21.58 1.29
N SER A 261 8.71 -21.87 0.25
CA SER A 261 8.83 -23.21 -0.34
C SER A 261 9.71 -24.18 0.47
N MET A 262 10.46 -23.69 1.47
CA MET A 262 11.30 -24.53 2.32
C MET A 262 10.47 -25.16 3.43
N THR A 263 10.31 -26.48 3.40
CA THR A 263 9.49 -27.24 4.35
C THR A 263 10.36 -27.82 5.46
N GLY A 264 10.95 -26.96 6.29
CA GLY A 264 11.70 -27.38 7.47
C GLY A 264 13.00 -26.59 7.67
N GLU A 265 14.10 -27.15 7.17
CA GLU A 265 15.40 -26.49 7.23
C GLU A 265 15.47 -25.30 6.28
N LYS A 266 16.28 -24.30 6.62
CA LYS A 266 16.43 -23.08 5.82
C LYS A 266 17.89 -22.84 5.47
N VAL A 267 18.11 -22.40 4.25
CA VAL A 267 19.41 -21.88 3.80
C VAL A 267 19.31 -20.38 3.57
N ARG A 268 20.42 -19.66 3.80
CA ARG A 268 20.51 -18.24 3.46
C ARG A 268 20.39 -18.08 1.95
N ILE A 269 19.43 -17.29 1.47
CA ILE A 269 19.26 -16.95 0.05
C ILE A 269 20.13 -15.71 -0.27
N VAL A 270 20.75 -15.67 -1.45
CA VAL A 270 21.58 -14.55 -1.90
C VAL A 270 21.16 -14.08 -3.30
N ASN A 271 21.51 -12.84 -3.65
CA ASN A 271 21.13 -12.23 -4.93
C ASN A 271 21.50 -13.08 -6.16
N ASN A 272 22.63 -13.79 -6.13
CA ASN A 272 23.11 -14.60 -7.24
C ASN A 272 22.25 -15.87 -7.50
N ASP A 273 21.33 -16.22 -6.59
CA ASP A 273 20.39 -17.32 -6.79
C ASP A 273 19.26 -16.94 -7.77
N PHE A 274 19.16 -15.66 -8.13
CA PHE A 274 18.12 -15.13 -8.99
C PHE A 274 18.70 -14.52 -10.26
N ARG A 275 18.09 -14.84 -11.40
CA ARG A 275 18.33 -14.13 -12.66
C ARG A 275 17.03 -13.47 -13.11
N VAL A 276 16.96 -12.15 -12.95
CA VAL A 276 15.80 -11.35 -13.35
C VAL A 276 15.85 -11.13 -14.86
N GLN A 277 14.79 -11.52 -15.58
CA GLN A 277 14.68 -11.21 -17.00
C GLN A 277 14.33 -9.74 -17.23
N ARG A 278 14.59 -9.26 -18.45
CA ARG A 278 14.12 -7.94 -18.88
C ARG A 278 12.59 -7.92 -18.87
N GLY A 279 12.01 -7.14 -17.96
CA GLY A 279 10.57 -6.99 -17.85
C GLY A 279 9.97 -5.99 -18.84
N ARG A 280 8.65 -5.86 -18.77
CA ARG A 280 7.86 -4.90 -19.55
C ARG A 280 7.16 -3.92 -18.61
N PHE A 281 7.07 -2.68 -19.07
CA PHE A 281 6.36 -1.61 -18.38
C PHE A 281 5.02 -1.35 -19.07
N GLU A 282 3.98 -1.21 -18.27
CA GLU A 282 2.69 -0.69 -18.70
C GLU A 282 2.34 0.51 -17.84
N TYR A 283 1.67 1.50 -18.44
CA TYR A 283 1.22 2.68 -17.70
C TYR A 283 -0.26 2.54 -17.36
N ALA A 284 -0.60 2.64 -16.07
CA ALA A 284 -1.96 2.51 -15.57
C ALA A 284 -2.35 3.67 -14.65
N MET A 285 -3.65 4.02 -14.66
CA MET A 285 -4.25 4.98 -13.74
C MET A 285 -5.03 4.24 -12.64
N LEU A 286 -4.69 4.49 -11.38
CA LEU A 286 -5.31 3.83 -10.24
C LEU A 286 -6.20 4.80 -9.43
N PRO A 287 -7.40 4.38 -9.03
CA PRO A 287 -8.39 5.23 -8.37
C PRO A 287 -8.12 5.31 -6.87
N VAL A 288 -7.97 6.52 -6.35
CA VAL A 288 -7.75 6.78 -4.92
C VAL A 288 -8.60 7.95 -4.47
N TRP A 289 -9.29 7.80 -3.35
CA TRP A 289 -9.90 8.93 -2.67
C TRP A 289 -8.87 9.57 -1.74
N ALA A 290 -8.51 10.83 -1.99
CA ALA A 290 -7.65 11.63 -1.14
C ALA A 290 -8.49 12.49 -0.20
N ILE A 291 -8.13 12.47 1.09
CA ILE A 291 -8.78 13.26 2.13
C ILE A 291 -7.68 14.06 2.82
N SER A 292 -7.84 15.38 2.87
CA SER A 292 -7.00 16.27 3.66
C SER A 292 -7.76 16.75 4.89
N TYR A 293 -7.11 16.71 6.04
CA TYR A 293 -7.63 17.22 7.30
C TYR A 293 -6.61 18.18 7.90
N ASN A 294 -7.04 19.38 8.26
CA ASN A 294 -6.18 20.34 8.94
C ASN A 294 -6.49 20.33 10.43
N ASP A 295 -5.50 19.96 11.25
CA ASP A 295 -5.67 19.92 12.69
C ASP A 295 -5.33 21.28 13.30
N LYS A 296 -6.35 22.00 13.79
CA LYS A 296 -6.19 23.36 14.35
C LYS A 296 -5.31 23.40 15.59
N ASP A 297 -5.34 22.35 16.40
CA ASP A 297 -4.57 22.29 17.66
C ASP A 297 -3.06 22.14 17.41
N SER A 298 -2.68 21.41 16.35
CA SER A 298 -1.28 21.13 16.05
C SER A 298 -0.72 21.89 14.85
N ASP A 299 -1.56 22.65 14.14
CA ASP A 299 -1.27 23.33 12.87
C ASP A 299 -0.63 22.39 11.83
N LYS A 300 -1.07 21.13 11.84
CA LYS A 300 -0.56 20.07 10.96
C LYS A 300 -1.65 19.57 10.03
N GLN A 301 -1.27 19.45 8.76
CA GLN A 301 -2.09 18.80 7.75
C GLN A 301 -1.86 17.29 7.78
N TYR A 302 -2.97 16.56 7.91
CA TYR A 302 -3.02 15.11 7.82
C TYR A 302 -3.67 14.70 6.50
N PHE A 303 -3.02 13.78 5.80
CA PHE A 303 -3.50 13.25 4.55
C PHE A 303 -3.86 11.78 4.73
N PHE A 304 -5.04 11.42 4.23
CA PHE A 304 -5.55 10.06 4.20
C PHE A 304 -5.86 9.66 2.77
N SER A 305 -5.72 8.37 2.50
CA SER A 305 -6.00 7.80 1.20
C SER A 305 -6.89 6.57 1.37
N VAL A 306 -7.95 6.49 0.58
CA VAL A 306 -8.85 5.34 0.53
C VAL A 306 -8.80 4.73 -0.85
N ASN A 307 -8.60 3.42 -0.93
CA ASN A 307 -8.58 2.68 -2.18
C ASN A 307 -9.94 2.80 -2.89
N GLY A 308 -9.97 3.30 -4.12
CA GLY A 308 -11.20 3.51 -4.90
C GLY A 308 -11.88 2.23 -5.39
N GLN A 309 -11.28 1.06 -5.19
CA GLN A 309 -11.82 -0.25 -5.56
C GLN A 309 -12.25 -1.07 -4.32
N THR A 310 -11.44 -1.06 -3.26
CA THR A 310 -11.65 -1.90 -2.07
C THR A 310 -12.17 -1.15 -0.85
N GLY A 311 -12.07 0.18 -0.82
CA GLY A 311 -12.46 1.01 0.33
C GLY A 311 -11.46 0.95 1.49
N LYS A 312 -10.32 0.27 1.31
CA LYS A 312 -9.27 0.18 2.33
C LYS A 312 -8.61 1.53 2.55
N LEU A 313 -8.54 1.95 3.80
CA LEU A 313 -8.00 3.25 4.21
C LEU A 313 -6.59 3.14 4.78
N VAL A 314 -5.77 4.11 4.43
CA VAL A 314 -4.43 4.34 4.97
C VAL A 314 -4.19 5.82 5.25
N GLY A 315 -3.51 6.13 6.34
CA GLY A 315 -3.15 7.50 6.68
C GLY A 315 -2.48 7.59 8.05
N LYS A 316 -1.81 8.72 8.28
CA LYS A 316 -1.14 8.99 9.55
C LYS A 316 -2.13 9.63 10.51
N LEU A 317 -2.12 9.20 11.76
CA LEU A 317 -2.98 9.76 12.80
C LEU A 317 -2.14 10.41 13.91
N PRO A 318 -2.61 11.54 14.47
CA PRO A 318 -2.02 12.05 15.69
C PRO A 318 -2.21 11.03 16.82
N LEU A 319 -1.19 10.89 17.64
CA LEU A 319 -1.18 9.93 18.73
C LEU A 319 -1.17 10.65 20.08
N ASP A 320 -2.13 10.31 20.91
CA ASP A 320 -2.17 10.73 22.31
C ASP A 320 -1.23 9.85 23.15
N MET A 321 0.00 10.32 23.32
CA MET A 321 1.06 9.58 24.04
C MET A 321 0.68 9.32 25.50
N ALA A 322 -0.06 10.22 26.14
CA ALA A 322 -0.48 10.06 27.52
C ALA A 322 -1.46 8.89 27.67
N LYS A 323 -2.49 8.82 26.81
CA LYS A 323 -3.41 7.67 26.78
C LYS A 323 -2.70 6.36 26.45
N LEU A 324 -1.75 6.39 25.52
CA LEU A 324 -0.99 5.20 25.15
C LEU A 324 -0.17 4.66 26.32
N CYS A 325 0.66 5.49 26.96
CA CYS A 325 1.48 5.09 28.09
C CYS A 325 0.64 4.56 29.26
N LEU A 326 -0.48 5.24 29.56
CA LEU A 326 -1.36 4.87 30.66
C LEU A 326 -2.05 3.52 30.40
N THR A 327 -2.58 3.30 29.19
CA THR A 327 -3.17 1.99 28.84
C THR A 327 -2.13 0.86 28.82
N ALA A 328 -0.93 1.12 28.33
CA ALA A 328 0.17 0.15 28.36
C ALA A 328 0.50 -0.25 29.82
N LEU A 329 0.57 0.74 30.73
CA LEU A 329 0.80 0.51 32.15
C LEU A 329 -0.31 -0.34 32.78
N PHE A 330 -1.58 0.00 32.54
CA PHE A 330 -2.72 -0.76 33.06
C PHE A 330 -2.81 -2.19 32.53
N THR A 331 -2.27 -2.48 31.34
CA THR A 331 -2.24 -3.86 30.83
C THR A 331 -1.11 -4.70 31.44
N ILE A 332 0.06 -4.10 31.70
CA ILE A 332 1.26 -4.85 32.10
C ILE A 332 1.38 -4.95 33.62
N LEU A 333 0.97 -3.93 34.36
CA LEU A 333 1.10 -3.87 35.81
C LEU A 333 0.33 -4.99 36.54
N PRO A 334 -0.90 -5.36 36.15
CA PRO A 334 -1.61 -6.51 36.74
C PRO A 334 -0.90 -7.84 36.46
N ILE A 335 -0.39 -8.02 35.24
CA ILE A 335 0.35 -9.23 34.84
C ILE A 335 1.62 -9.35 35.69
N PHE A 336 2.36 -8.26 35.83
CA PHE A 336 3.53 -8.20 36.68
C PHE A 336 3.21 -8.49 38.16
N ALA A 337 2.11 -7.95 38.67
CA ALA A 337 1.67 -8.20 40.05
C ALA A 337 1.31 -9.68 40.28
N ILE A 338 0.61 -10.32 39.34
CA ILE A 338 0.27 -11.75 39.41
C ILE A 338 1.53 -12.61 39.40
N ILE A 339 2.45 -12.35 38.47
CA ILE A 339 3.72 -13.08 38.39
C ILE A 339 4.53 -12.91 39.68
N THR A 340 4.60 -11.69 40.21
CA THR A 340 5.30 -11.40 41.47
C THR A 340 4.65 -12.12 42.66
N ALA A 341 3.32 -12.17 42.74
CA ALA A 341 2.62 -12.91 43.77
C ALA A 341 2.91 -14.42 43.70
N LEU A 342 2.94 -15.01 42.50
CA LEU A 342 3.32 -16.41 42.30
C LEU A 342 4.76 -16.70 42.71
N LEU A 343 5.68 -15.78 42.40
CA LEU A 343 7.08 -15.89 42.84
C LEU A 343 7.22 -15.77 44.36
N TYR A 344 6.38 -14.96 44.99
CA TYR A 344 6.32 -14.84 46.45
C TYR A 344 5.84 -16.14 47.11
N PHE A 345 4.73 -16.72 46.64
CA PHE A 345 4.20 -17.97 47.20
C PHE A 345 5.09 -19.20 46.97
N THR A 346 6.04 -19.12 46.04
CA THR A 346 6.98 -20.21 45.73
C THR A 346 8.38 -19.99 46.30
N ASP A 347 8.55 -18.98 47.18
CA ASP A 347 9.83 -18.58 47.80
C ASP A 347 10.96 -18.24 46.79
N ASN A 348 10.60 -17.95 45.53
CA ASN A 348 11.55 -17.69 44.45
C ASN A 348 11.92 -16.19 44.29
N MET A 349 11.54 -15.33 45.23
CA MET A 349 11.74 -13.87 45.15
C MET A 349 13.20 -13.44 45.06
N LYS A 350 14.13 -14.19 45.66
CA LYS A 350 15.58 -13.89 45.61
C LYS A 350 16.30 -14.47 44.40
N SER A 351 15.58 -15.19 43.53
CA SER A 351 16.15 -15.81 42.34
C SER A 351 16.28 -14.80 41.19
N ASN A 352 17.17 -15.10 40.24
CA ASN A 352 17.29 -14.34 38.99
C ASN A 352 15.95 -14.27 38.20
N LEU A 353 15.00 -15.15 38.51
CA LEU A 353 13.68 -15.20 37.88
C LEU A 353 12.89 -13.91 38.07
N PHE A 354 12.95 -13.28 39.25
CA PHE A 354 12.28 -12.00 39.50
C PHE A 354 12.83 -10.90 38.58
N ILE A 355 14.17 -10.81 38.46
CA ILE A 355 14.84 -9.84 37.59
C ILE A 355 14.45 -10.06 36.13
N TYR A 356 14.45 -11.32 35.66
CA TYR A 356 14.02 -11.63 34.29
C TYR A 356 12.55 -11.26 34.03
N THR A 357 11.66 -11.47 35.00
CA THR A 357 10.25 -11.08 34.85
C THR A 357 10.06 -9.56 34.79
N LEU A 358 10.82 -8.80 35.60
CA LEU A 358 10.80 -7.34 35.56
C LEU A 358 11.31 -6.81 34.21
N ILE A 359 12.47 -7.31 33.74
CA ILE A 359 13.02 -6.93 32.43
C ILE A 359 12.05 -7.30 31.31
N GLY A 360 11.44 -8.49 31.37
CA GLY A 360 10.44 -8.93 30.40
C GLY A 360 9.22 -8.01 30.33
N CYS A 361 8.72 -7.54 31.48
CA CYS A 361 7.59 -6.61 31.52
C CYS A 361 7.94 -5.23 30.96
N ILE A 362 9.14 -4.71 31.27
CA ILE A 362 9.64 -3.44 30.71
C ILE A 362 9.81 -3.57 29.20
N ALA A 363 10.40 -4.66 28.72
CA ALA A 363 10.55 -4.93 27.30
C ALA A 363 9.18 -5.01 26.60
N ALA A 364 8.22 -5.72 27.20
CA ALA A 364 6.86 -5.81 26.68
C ALA A 364 6.17 -4.43 26.59
N TYR A 365 6.38 -3.57 27.59
CA TYR A 365 5.85 -2.19 27.61
C TYR A 365 6.41 -1.36 26.46
N ILE A 366 7.74 -1.38 26.28
CA ILE A 366 8.41 -0.65 25.20
C ILE A 366 7.98 -1.19 23.84
N ILE A 367 7.92 -2.51 23.66
CA ILE A 367 7.48 -3.16 22.41
C ILE A 367 6.03 -2.77 22.09
N TYR A 368 5.15 -2.76 23.09
CA TYR A 368 3.75 -2.36 22.90
C TYR A 368 3.64 -0.91 22.42
N ILE A 369 4.32 0.03 23.08
CA ILE A 369 4.34 1.44 22.67
C ILE A 369 4.90 1.58 21.26
N PHE A 370 6.05 0.96 20.98
CA PHE A 370 6.68 1.03 19.67
C PHE A 370 5.77 0.49 18.57
N LYS A 371 5.10 -0.66 18.81
CA LYS A 371 4.17 -1.27 17.86
C LYS A 371 2.98 -0.37 17.57
N VAL A 372 2.37 0.23 18.60
CA VAL A 372 1.23 1.13 18.42
C VAL A 372 1.65 2.42 17.71
N THR A 373 2.76 3.04 18.13
CA THR A 373 3.30 4.24 17.49
C THR A 373 3.65 4.00 16.02
N SER A 374 4.22 2.83 15.70
CA SER A 374 4.54 2.44 14.34
C SER A 374 3.28 2.24 13.46
N ASP A 375 2.22 1.68 14.02
CA ASP A 375 0.93 1.52 13.32
C ASP A 375 0.27 2.87 12.99
N TYR A 376 0.32 3.85 13.92
CA TYR A 376 -0.27 5.18 13.73
C TYR A 376 0.57 6.07 12.79
N ASN A 377 1.88 5.90 12.79
CA ASN A 377 2.80 6.63 11.89
C ASN A 377 3.01 5.95 10.53
N MET A 378 2.34 4.83 10.26
CA MET A 378 2.48 4.03 9.04
C MET A 378 3.90 3.51 8.77
N THR A 379 4.71 3.29 9.82
CA THR A 379 6.09 2.80 9.69
C THR A 379 6.20 1.29 9.92
N SER A 380 5.08 0.59 10.10
CA SER A 380 5.11 -0.84 10.38
C SER A 380 5.58 -1.64 9.16
N SER A 381 6.21 -2.79 9.38
CA SER A 381 6.70 -3.67 8.30
C SER A 381 5.59 -4.10 7.34
N ALA A 382 4.33 -4.13 7.81
CA ALA A 382 3.16 -4.41 6.97
C ALA A 382 2.86 -3.29 5.98
N VAL A 383 3.24 -2.05 6.29
CA VAL A 383 3.14 -0.88 5.38
C VAL A 383 4.34 -0.84 4.44
N ILE A 384 5.56 -1.04 4.96
CA ILE A 384 6.79 -1.00 4.17
C ILE A 384 6.77 -2.05 3.05
N ASN A 385 6.26 -3.25 3.33
CA ASN A 385 6.25 -4.35 2.37
C ASN A 385 4.99 -4.40 1.48
N ARG A 386 4.20 -3.31 1.37
CA ARG A 386 2.93 -3.38 0.63
C ARG A 386 3.09 -3.61 -0.87
N GLY A 387 4.16 -3.12 -1.50
CA GLY A 387 4.47 -3.45 -2.90
C GLY A 387 4.64 -4.96 -3.09
N VAL A 388 5.40 -5.60 -2.23
CA VAL A 388 5.58 -7.07 -2.22
C VAL A 388 4.27 -7.80 -1.92
N ASN A 389 3.48 -7.31 -0.96
CA ASN A 389 2.17 -7.89 -0.64
C ASN A 389 1.16 -7.73 -1.81
N GLN A 390 1.28 -6.67 -2.60
CA GLN A 390 0.49 -6.47 -3.81
C GLN A 390 0.89 -7.47 -4.90
N ILE A 391 2.18 -7.77 -5.05
CA ILE A 391 2.63 -8.83 -5.95
C ILE A 391 2.06 -10.18 -5.51
N ASP A 392 2.15 -10.51 -4.21
CA ASP A 392 1.55 -11.74 -3.63
C ASP A 392 0.05 -11.81 -3.98
N PHE A 393 -0.68 -10.70 -3.82
CA PHE A 393 -2.10 -10.61 -4.15
C PHE A 393 -2.40 -10.84 -5.64
N ASN A 394 -1.58 -10.30 -6.54
CA ASN A 394 -1.74 -10.47 -8.00
C ASN A 394 -1.46 -11.90 -8.46
N ASN A 395 -0.53 -12.57 -7.79
CA ASN A 395 0.03 -13.84 -8.22
C ASN A 395 -0.51 -15.06 -7.47
N ASN A 396 -1.53 -14.87 -6.62
CA ASN A 396 -2.12 -15.78 -5.62
C ASN A 396 -2.46 -17.22 -6.10
N TYR A 397 -2.24 -17.56 -7.38
CA TYR A 397 -2.55 -18.86 -7.99
C TYR A 397 -1.51 -19.39 -9.02
N ALA A 398 -0.40 -18.70 -9.29
CA ALA A 398 0.50 -19.05 -10.40
C ALA A 398 1.90 -19.55 -9.99
N GLU A 399 2.22 -19.59 -8.70
CA GLU A 399 3.58 -19.84 -8.25
C GLU A 399 3.83 -21.32 -7.97
N LYS A 400 4.55 -21.96 -8.87
CA LYS A 400 5.24 -23.20 -8.55
C LYS A 400 6.71 -23.00 -8.89
N ILE A 401 7.55 -22.97 -7.87
CA ILE A 401 8.93 -23.40 -8.06
C ILE A 401 8.82 -24.85 -8.52
N GLU A 402 9.09 -25.08 -9.80
CA GLU A 402 8.80 -26.34 -10.48
C GLU A 402 9.55 -27.51 -9.84
N TYR A 403 10.75 -27.25 -9.32
CA TYR A 403 11.60 -28.23 -8.68
C TYR A 403 11.98 -27.83 -7.26
N CYS A 404 11.44 -28.57 -6.30
CA CYS A 404 11.75 -28.44 -4.88
C CYS A 404 12.31 -29.77 -4.36
N LYS A 405 13.57 -29.76 -3.89
CA LYS A 405 14.19 -30.93 -3.27
C LYS A 405 14.93 -30.55 -1.99
N ASP A 406 14.55 -31.22 -0.91
CA ASP A 406 15.22 -31.14 0.39
C ASP A 406 15.96 -32.46 0.61
N ILE A 407 17.29 -32.39 0.71
CA ILE A 407 18.17 -33.55 0.82
C ILE A 407 18.79 -33.54 2.22
N ASP A 408 18.58 -34.61 2.97
CA ASP A 408 19.28 -34.84 4.23
C ASP A 408 20.66 -35.44 3.90
N LEU A 409 21.75 -34.76 4.28
CA LEU A 409 23.12 -35.25 4.08
C LEU A 409 23.61 -36.08 5.28
N GLY A 410 22.78 -36.21 6.32
CA GLY A 410 23.05 -37.00 7.50
C GLY A 410 23.20 -36.15 8.77
N THR A 411 23.13 -36.84 9.90
CA THR A 411 23.28 -36.26 11.23
C THR A 411 24.41 -36.97 11.96
N ARG A 412 25.33 -36.20 12.55
CA ARG A 412 26.48 -36.72 13.31
C ARG A 412 26.56 -36.10 14.70
N VAL A 413 27.07 -36.86 15.65
CA VAL A 413 27.35 -36.37 17.01
C VAL A 413 28.61 -35.52 16.97
N ILE A 414 28.57 -34.31 17.53
CA ILE A 414 29.72 -33.40 17.63
C ILE A 414 30.11 -33.10 19.08
N GLY A 415 29.28 -33.43 20.06
CA GLY A 415 29.59 -33.25 21.47
C GLY A 415 28.72 -34.12 22.36
N ARG A 416 29.27 -34.53 23.51
CA ARG A 416 28.56 -35.30 24.53
C ARG A 416 29.03 -34.86 25.91
N GLU A 417 28.14 -34.29 26.68
CA GLU A 417 28.40 -33.81 28.04
C GLU A 417 27.53 -34.57 29.03
N ARG A 418 28.06 -34.91 30.21
CA ARG A 418 27.27 -35.54 31.27
C ARG A 418 26.44 -34.46 31.97
N ILE A 419 25.15 -34.70 32.14
CA ILE A 419 24.26 -33.83 32.90
C ILE A 419 24.67 -33.96 34.37
N GLN A 420 25.38 -32.96 34.90
CA GLN A 420 25.72 -32.94 36.31
C GLN A 420 24.43 -32.74 37.12
N SER A 421 24.03 -33.79 37.84
CA SER A 421 23.02 -33.69 38.89
C SER A 421 23.62 -32.86 40.01
N ASN A 422 23.29 -31.56 40.07
CA ASN A 422 23.53 -30.78 41.29
C ASN A 422 22.69 -31.42 42.40
N LYS A 423 23.36 -32.20 43.25
CA LYS A 423 22.85 -32.62 44.55
C LYS A 423 23.21 -31.57 45.58
#